data_AF-A0A7X6FQT2-F1
#
_entry.id   AF-A0A7X6FQT2-F1
#
_cell.length_a   1.000
_cell.length_b   1.000
_cell.length_c   1.000
_cell.angle_alpha   90.00
_cell.angle_beta   90.00
_cell.angle_gamma   90.00
#
_symmetry.space_group_name_H-M   'P 1'
#
loop_
_entity.id
_entity.type
_entity.pdbx_description
1 polymer ?
#
loop_
_entity_poly.entity_id
_entity_poly.type
_entity_poly.pdbx_seq_one_letter_code
_entity_poly.pdbx_strand_id
1 'polypeptide(L)'
;MSGQEIITQDGEIITETDIGSGSLAIGLAKAEIDQQVATAKRYPRSIARAQRAIFELVTIDEESAKECNYALPRGGKPITGLNPPRRDHRPEYGNNRTGARVVHVDRAEKYVEAEGVYIDLETNAATTARVRTRIVDRYGKLYSDDMIIVTGNAVCSKAKRNAILAGVPKAVWRKAYEAALATIKGDIKTLSERRDAMLKAFAAFGVKPEQIFTALDIGGSMMSAWTRLPC
;
A
#
# COMPACT_ATOMS: atom_id res chain seq x y z
N MET A 1 -23.23 46.27 23.72
CA MET A 1 -23.36 46.32 22.26
C MET A 1 -24.54 45.44 21.91
N SER A 2 -25.64 46.04 21.46
CA SER A 2 -26.88 45.32 21.12
C SER A 2 -26.64 44.45 19.88
N GLY A 3 -26.79 43.14 20.02
CA GLY A 3 -26.80 42.21 18.88
C GLY A 3 -27.96 42.57 17.95
N GLN A 4 -27.70 42.55 16.64
CA GLN A 4 -28.68 42.93 15.64
C GLN A 4 -29.50 41.69 15.28
N GLU A 5 -30.75 41.64 15.77
CA GLU A 5 -31.68 40.56 15.45
C GLU A 5 -32.12 40.69 13.99
N ILE A 6 -31.84 39.68 13.17
CA ILE A 6 -32.34 39.58 11.79
C ILE A 6 -33.55 38.65 11.82
N ILE A 7 -34.74 39.22 11.63
CA ILE A 7 -36.00 38.49 11.55
C ILE A 7 -36.21 38.07 10.09
N THR A 8 -36.31 36.76 9.82
CA THR A 8 -36.67 36.24 8.50
C THR A 8 -38.15 36.45 8.20
N GLN A 9 -38.55 36.43 6.92
CA GLN A 9 -39.94 36.69 6.51
C GLN A 9 -40.97 35.71 7.11
N ASP A 10 -40.52 34.57 7.63
CA ASP A 10 -41.37 33.54 8.25
C ASP A 10 -41.46 33.66 9.78
N GLY A 11 -40.94 34.75 10.37
CA GLY A 11 -41.02 35.03 11.80
C GLY A 11 -40.09 34.19 12.67
N GLU A 12 -39.11 33.51 12.07
CA GLU A 12 -38.07 32.80 12.80
C GLU A 12 -37.03 33.80 13.32
N ILE A 13 -36.87 33.85 14.64
CA ILE A 13 -35.82 34.64 15.28
C ILE A 13 -34.52 33.86 15.12
N ILE A 14 -33.69 34.27 14.17
CA ILE A 14 -32.30 33.82 14.14
C ILE A 14 -31.58 34.62 15.22
N THR A 15 -31.61 34.13 16.46
CA THR A 15 -30.63 34.56 17.45
C THR A 15 -29.28 34.20 16.86
N GLU A 16 -28.41 35.20 16.74
CA GLU A 16 -26.98 35.05 16.50
C GLU A 16 -26.37 34.36 17.73
N THR A 17 -26.79 33.13 17.99
CA THR A 17 -26.34 32.30 19.09
C THR A 17 -24.95 31.82 18.71
N ASP A 18 -24.00 32.71 18.97
CA ASP A 18 -22.68 32.40 19.44
C ASP A 18 -21.90 31.43 18.52
N ILE A 19 -21.49 31.96 17.37
CA ILE A 19 -20.37 31.41 16.58
C ILE A 19 -19.05 31.50 17.40
N GLY A 20 -19.07 32.09 18.61
CA GLY A 20 -17.92 32.40 19.44
C GLY A 20 -17.44 31.33 20.43
N SER A 21 -18.13 30.21 20.60
CA SER A 21 -17.77 29.25 21.67
C SER A 21 -17.98 27.77 21.32
N GLY A 22 -17.93 27.42 20.03
CA GLY A 22 -17.54 26.06 19.66
C GLY A 22 -16.18 25.78 20.28
N SER A 23 -16.07 24.76 21.15
CA SER A 23 -14.83 24.33 21.84
C SER A 23 -13.60 24.66 20.99
N LEU A 24 -12.59 25.31 21.56
CA LEU A 24 -11.35 25.69 20.84
C LEU A 24 -10.80 24.55 19.97
N ALA A 25 -11.01 23.29 20.39
CA ALA A 25 -10.69 22.08 19.63
C ALA A 25 -11.47 21.96 18.29
N ILE A 26 -12.78 22.24 18.29
CA ILE A 26 -13.63 22.26 17.10
C ILE A 26 -13.20 23.39 16.16
N GLY A 27 -12.98 24.59 16.71
CA GLY A 27 -12.51 25.74 15.93
C GLY A 27 -11.17 25.46 15.24
N LEU A 28 -10.23 24.85 15.96
CA LEU A 28 -8.92 24.47 15.42
C LEU A 28 -9.02 23.37 14.37
N ALA A 29 -9.81 22.32 14.62
CA ALA A 29 -9.99 21.22 13.67
C ALA A 29 -10.65 21.70 12.37
N LYS A 30 -11.64 22.59 12.48
CA LYS A 30 -12.27 23.23 11.33
C LYS A 30 -11.26 24.06 10.54
N ALA A 31 -10.51 24.93 11.22
CA ALA A 31 -9.50 25.76 10.58
C ALA A 31 -8.42 24.92 9.87
N GLU A 32 -7.99 23.80 10.46
CA GLU A 32 -7.04 22.88 9.85
C GLU A 32 -7.59 22.26 8.56
N ILE A 33 -8.82 21.73 8.60
CA ILE A 33 -9.47 21.09 7.45
C ILE A 33 -9.72 22.12 6.34
N ASP A 34 -10.26 23.29 6.70
CA ASP A 34 -10.56 24.36 5.75
C ASP A 34 -9.28 24.84 5.05
N GLN A 35 -8.18 25.03 5.79
CA GLN A 35 -6.89 25.40 5.21
C GLN A 35 -6.34 24.32 4.28
N GLN A 36 -6.49 23.04 4.63
CA GLN A 36 -6.08 21.91 3.79
C GLN A 36 -6.86 21.87 2.46
N VAL A 37 -8.19 21.99 2.54
CA VAL A 37 -9.07 22.00 1.36
C VAL A 37 -8.84 23.24 0.50
N ALA A 38 -8.68 24.42 1.11
CA ALA A 38 -8.37 25.66 0.40
C ALA A 38 -7.04 25.56 -0.34
N THR A 39 -6.01 24.98 0.29
CA THR A 39 -4.71 24.75 -0.34
C THR A 39 -4.82 23.78 -1.51
N ALA A 40 -5.55 22.67 -1.35
CA ALA A 40 -5.77 21.70 -2.43
C ALA A 40 -6.51 22.31 -3.63
N LYS A 41 -7.54 23.14 -3.39
CA LYS A 41 -8.28 23.85 -4.44
C LYS A 41 -7.45 24.94 -5.12
N ARG A 42 -6.53 25.60 -4.39
CA ARG A 42 -5.62 26.61 -4.94
C ARG A 42 -4.54 25.98 -5.84
N TYR A 43 -4.11 24.77 -5.53
CA TYR A 43 -3.09 24.03 -6.26
C TYR A 43 -3.65 22.67 -6.72
N PRO A 44 -4.59 22.66 -7.68
CA PRO A 44 -5.22 21.43 -8.14
C PRO A 44 -4.18 20.51 -8.77
N ARG A 45 -4.34 19.20 -8.56
CA ARG A 45 -3.41 18.20 -9.08
C ARG A 45 -3.55 18.08 -10.60
N SER A 46 -2.48 17.56 -11.21
CA SER A 46 -2.50 17.14 -12.61
C SER A 46 -2.39 15.62 -12.67
N ILE A 47 -3.41 14.95 -13.22
CA ILE A 47 -3.42 13.50 -13.38
C ILE A 47 -2.25 13.03 -14.24
N ALA A 48 -1.93 13.76 -15.31
CA ALA A 48 -0.80 13.43 -16.18
C ALA A 48 0.55 13.52 -15.44
N ARG A 49 0.72 14.53 -14.57
CA ARG A 49 1.91 14.64 -13.71
C ARG A 49 1.98 13.50 -12.71
N ALA A 50 0.86 13.18 -12.05
CA ALA A 50 0.77 12.09 -11.09
C ALA A 50 1.10 10.74 -11.75
N GLN A 51 0.54 10.45 -12.93
CA GLN A 51 0.83 9.23 -13.69
C GLN A 51 2.31 9.11 -14.04
N ARG A 52 2.94 10.20 -14.46
CA ARG A 52 4.37 10.22 -14.79
C ARG A 52 5.25 9.99 -13.57
N ALA A 53 5.01 10.74 -12.50
CA ALA A 53 5.76 10.60 -11.25
C ALA A 53 5.64 9.19 -10.66
N ILE A 54 4.42 8.64 -10.66
CA ILE A 54 4.16 7.25 -10.24
C ILE A 54 4.93 6.27 -11.13
N PHE A 55 4.91 6.45 -12.45
CA PHE A 55 5.63 5.57 -13.37
C PHE A 55 7.14 5.61 -13.12
N GLU A 56 7.73 6.81 -13.11
CA GLU A 56 9.16 7.03 -12.89
C GLU A 56 9.65 6.40 -11.59
N LEU A 57 8.89 6.58 -10.51
CA LEU A 57 9.24 6.07 -9.18
C LEU A 57 9.14 4.55 -9.09
N VAL A 58 8.15 3.96 -9.77
CA VAL A 58 8.01 2.50 -9.85
C VAL A 58 9.14 1.86 -10.65
N THR A 59 9.59 2.54 -11.72
CA THR A 59 10.56 2.00 -12.67
C THR A 59 11.98 2.50 -12.45
N ILE A 60 12.24 3.21 -11.35
CA ILE A 60 13.55 3.81 -11.08
C ILE A 60 14.66 2.76 -10.99
N ASP A 61 14.35 1.60 -10.40
CA ASP A 61 15.25 0.45 -10.31
C ASP A 61 14.45 -0.87 -10.15
N GLU A 62 15.14 -2.01 -10.32
CA GLU A 62 14.50 -3.32 -10.21
C GLU A 62 14.02 -3.68 -8.81
N GLU A 63 14.68 -3.20 -7.75
CA GLU A 63 14.31 -3.44 -6.36
C GLU A 63 13.00 -2.72 -6.05
N SER A 64 12.89 -1.44 -6.43
CA SER A 64 11.65 -0.67 -6.38
C SER A 64 10.50 -1.35 -7.13
N ALA A 65 10.78 -1.87 -8.33
CA ALA A 65 9.80 -2.64 -9.09
C ALA A 65 9.37 -3.92 -8.35
N LYS A 66 10.30 -4.66 -7.73
CA LYS A 66 10.00 -5.87 -6.94
C LYS A 66 9.11 -5.57 -5.73
N GLU A 67 9.30 -4.44 -5.06
CA GLU A 67 8.47 -4.03 -3.92
C GLU A 67 7.00 -3.74 -4.29
N CYS A 68 6.72 -3.43 -5.57
CA CYS A 68 5.37 -3.18 -6.10
C CYS A 68 4.47 -4.42 -6.14
N ASN A 69 5.03 -5.60 -5.89
CA ASN A 69 4.29 -6.85 -5.92
C ASN A 69 4.50 -7.60 -4.60
N TYR A 70 3.43 -8.20 -4.08
CA TYR A 70 3.58 -9.19 -3.02
C TYR A 70 3.09 -10.54 -3.52
N ALA A 71 3.78 -11.60 -3.10
CA ALA A 71 3.34 -12.97 -3.27
C ALA A 71 3.21 -13.62 -1.90
N LEU A 72 1.99 -14.05 -1.55
CA LEU A 72 1.75 -14.83 -0.34
C LEU A 72 1.42 -16.27 -0.74
N PRO A 73 2.28 -17.26 -0.45
CA PRO A 73 1.97 -18.65 -0.73
C PRO A 73 0.82 -19.12 0.17
N ARG A 74 -0.29 -19.58 -0.42
CA ARG A 74 -1.42 -20.13 0.32
C ARG A 74 -1.97 -21.34 -0.42
N GLY A 75 -1.99 -22.50 0.24
CA GLY A 75 -2.45 -23.75 -0.37
C GLY A 75 -1.64 -24.19 -1.61
N GLY A 76 -0.32 -23.97 -1.59
CA GLY A 76 0.59 -24.39 -2.67
C GLY A 76 0.58 -23.49 -3.92
N LYS A 77 -0.30 -22.49 -4.01
CA LYS A 77 -0.28 -21.48 -5.07
C LYS A 77 0.09 -20.10 -4.50
N PRO A 78 1.02 -19.35 -5.14
CA PRO A 78 1.29 -17.97 -4.75
C PRO A 78 0.07 -17.11 -5.10
N ILE A 79 -0.57 -16.55 -4.08
CA ILE A 79 -1.55 -15.47 -4.28
C ILE A 79 -0.73 -14.21 -4.51
N THR A 80 -0.67 -13.78 -5.76
CA THR A 80 -0.10 -12.48 -6.11
C THR A 80 -1.16 -11.41 -5.89
N GLY A 81 -0.72 -10.27 -5.36
CA GLY A 81 -1.59 -9.13 -5.19
C GLY A 81 -0.82 -7.85 -5.44
N LEU A 82 -1.56 -6.86 -5.91
CA LEU A 82 -1.03 -5.52 -6.05
C LEU A 82 -0.61 -5.00 -4.68
N ASN A 83 0.68 -4.74 -4.53
CA ASN A 83 1.18 -3.88 -3.47
C ASN A 83 1.51 -2.55 -4.17
N PRO A 84 0.58 -1.58 -4.27
CA PRO A 84 1.01 -0.28 -4.74
C PRO A 84 2.19 0.12 -3.83
N PRO A 85 3.30 0.60 -4.39
CA PRO A 85 4.56 0.84 -3.68
C PRO A 85 4.30 1.35 -2.30
N ARG A 86 4.82 0.60 -1.33
CA ARG A 86 4.38 0.68 0.06
C ARG A 86 4.69 2.04 0.69
N ARG A 87 5.40 2.95 0.00
CA ARG A 87 5.72 4.31 0.45
C ARG A 87 5.36 5.44 -0.52
N ASP A 88 5.19 5.18 -1.81
CA ASP A 88 5.67 6.10 -2.85
C ASP A 88 4.60 6.51 -3.88
N HIS A 89 3.31 6.37 -3.59
CA HIS A 89 2.22 6.89 -4.47
C HIS A 89 1.36 7.94 -3.79
N ARG A 90 1.59 8.13 -2.49
CA ARG A 90 0.82 9.04 -1.64
C ARG A 90 1.13 10.51 -1.98
N PRO A 91 2.41 10.95 -1.96
CA PRO A 91 2.72 12.32 -2.34
C PRO A 91 2.45 12.61 -3.82
N GLU A 92 2.54 11.62 -4.70
CA GLU A 92 2.54 11.79 -6.16
C GLU A 92 1.14 12.02 -6.73
N TYR A 93 0.12 11.39 -6.16
CA TYR A 93 -1.28 11.68 -6.54
C TYR A 93 -1.71 13.09 -6.08
N GLY A 94 -1.02 13.64 -5.08
CA GLY A 94 -1.24 14.99 -4.56
C GLY A 94 -2.55 15.14 -3.77
N ASN A 95 -2.63 16.23 -3.02
CA ASN A 95 -3.85 16.71 -2.35
C ASN A 95 -4.63 15.63 -1.59
N ASN A 96 -3.95 14.77 -0.83
CA ASN A 96 -4.59 13.71 -0.07
C ASN A 96 -4.01 13.57 1.34
N ARG A 97 -4.82 13.02 2.24
CA ARG A 97 -4.46 12.67 3.62
C ARG A 97 -4.73 11.20 3.83
N THR A 98 -3.78 10.51 4.47
CA THR A 98 -3.92 9.08 4.75
C THR A 98 -3.52 8.76 6.17
N GLY A 99 -4.27 7.86 6.80
CA GLY A 99 -4.01 7.38 8.15
C GLY A 99 -4.28 5.90 8.26
N ALA A 100 -3.69 5.27 9.27
CA ALA A 100 -4.12 3.97 9.73
C ALA A 100 -3.90 3.84 11.22
N ARG A 101 -4.78 3.08 11.88
CA ARG A 101 -4.70 2.81 13.31
C ARG A 101 -5.20 1.41 13.60
N VAL A 102 -4.64 0.79 14.64
CA VAL A 102 -5.23 -0.41 15.22
C VAL A 102 -6.51 0.04 15.93
N VAL A 103 -7.64 -0.56 15.57
CA VAL A 103 -8.94 -0.25 16.17
C VAL A 103 -9.18 -1.15 17.36
N HIS A 104 -8.80 -2.43 17.24
CA HIS A 104 -9.10 -3.41 18.27
C HIS A 104 -8.11 -4.57 18.26
N VAL A 105 -7.76 -5.06 19.45
CA VAL A 105 -7.00 -6.29 19.66
C VAL A 105 -7.86 -7.20 20.53
N ASP A 106 -8.41 -8.24 19.95
CA ASP A 106 -9.22 -9.23 20.66
C ASP A 106 -8.38 -10.48 20.95
N ARG A 107 -8.05 -10.69 22.22
CA ARG A 107 -7.30 -11.87 22.67
C ARG A 107 -8.19 -13.10 22.88
N ALA A 108 -9.50 -12.93 23.08
CA ALA A 108 -10.45 -14.01 23.26
C ALA A 108 -10.81 -14.64 21.90
N GLU A 109 -11.21 -13.81 20.93
CA GLU A 109 -11.48 -14.20 19.55
C GLU A 109 -10.20 -14.30 18.70
N LYS A 110 -9.05 -13.95 19.29
CA LYS A 110 -7.70 -14.10 18.75
C LYS A 110 -7.51 -13.42 17.38
N TYR A 111 -7.91 -12.16 17.27
CA TYR A 111 -7.66 -11.32 16.10
C TYR A 111 -7.21 -9.91 16.45
N VAL A 112 -6.54 -9.26 15.49
CA VAL A 112 -6.30 -7.82 15.50
C VAL A 112 -7.03 -7.18 14.32
N GLU A 113 -7.67 -6.04 14.56
CA GLU A 113 -8.38 -5.24 13.59
C GLU A 113 -7.73 -3.86 13.46
N ALA A 114 -7.48 -3.46 12.21
CA ALA A 114 -7.00 -2.12 11.90
C ALA A 114 -7.88 -1.46 10.83
N GLU A 115 -7.93 -0.14 10.88
CA GLU A 115 -8.65 0.71 9.95
C GLU A 115 -7.66 1.63 9.25
N GLY A 116 -7.71 1.63 7.92
CA GLY A 116 -7.04 2.59 7.07
C GLY A 116 -8.05 3.61 6.56
N VAL A 117 -7.63 4.87 6.48
CA VAL A 117 -8.42 5.98 5.98
C VAL A 117 -7.63 6.70 4.89
N TYR A 118 -8.29 7.01 3.78
CA TYR A 118 -7.83 7.84 2.70
C TYR A 118 -8.83 8.98 2.51
N ILE A 119 -8.37 10.21 2.48
CA ILE A 119 -9.18 11.39 2.23
C ILE A 119 -8.53 12.16 1.09
N ASP A 120 -9.30 12.42 0.05
CA ASP A 120 -8.92 13.28 -1.06
C ASP A 120 -9.38 14.71 -0.74
N LEU A 121 -8.43 15.62 -0.51
CA LEU A 121 -8.71 16.99 -0.09
C LEU A 121 -9.24 17.86 -1.24
N GLU A 122 -8.99 17.45 -2.49
CA GLU A 122 -9.43 18.20 -3.67
C GLU A 122 -10.89 17.91 -4.03
N THR A 123 -11.30 16.64 -3.98
CA THR A 123 -12.70 16.23 -4.26
C THR A 123 -13.56 16.06 -2.99
N ASN A 124 -12.93 16.09 -1.82
CA ASN A 124 -13.53 15.76 -0.53
C ASN A 124 -14.08 14.32 -0.43
N ALA A 125 -13.62 13.41 -1.30
CA ALA A 125 -13.96 12.00 -1.21
C ALA A 125 -13.17 11.31 -0.09
N ALA A 126 -13.81 10.39 0.64
CA ALA A 126 -13.17 9.61 1.68
C ALA A 126 -13.38 8.12 1.45
N THR A 127 -12.37 7.32 1.77
CA THR A 127 -12.40 5.87 1.66
C THR A 127 -11.80 5.25 2.90
N THR A 128 -12.49 4.27 3.45
CA THR A 128 -12.05 3.53 4.63
C THR A 128 -11.93 2.05 4.29
N ALA A 129 -10.96 1.38 4.91
CA ALA A 129 -10.79 -0.06 4.76
C ALA A 129 -10.48 -0.68 6.12
N ARG A 130 -11.32 -1.62 6.54
CA ARG A 130 -11.09 -2.43 7.75
C ARG A 130 -10.53 -3.77 7.38
N VAL A 131 -9.51 -4.19 8.11
CA VAL A 131 -8.84 -5.47 7.89
C VAL A 131 -8.66 -6.16 9.23
N ARG A 132 -9.00 -7.45 9.26
CA ARG A 132 -8.80 -8.33 10.40
C ARG A 132 -7.76 -9.40 10.06
N THR A 133 -6.88 -9.69 11.01
CA THR A 133 -5.91 -10.79 10.90
C THR A 133 -5.90 -11.57 12.20
N ARG A 134 -5.78 -12.90 12.09
CA ARG A 134 -5.65 -13.80 13.24
C ARG A 134 -4.30 -13.58 13.92
N ILE A 135 -4.29 -13.64 15.25
CA ILE A 135 -3.08 -13.53 16.09
C ILE A 135 -2.75 -14.86 16.78
N VAL A 136 -2.89 -15.96 16.02
CA VAL A 136 -2.57 -17.32 16.47
C VAL A 136 -1.50 -17.96 15.61
N ASP A 137 -0.70 -18.81 16.24
CA ASP A 137 0.23 -19.68 15.53
C ASP A 137 -0.47 -20.84 14.84
N ARG A 138 0.32 -21.67 14.16
CA ARG A 138 -0.15 -22.87 13.46
C ARG A 138 -0.82 -23.91 14.39
N TYR A 139 -0.56 -23.84 15.69
CA TYR A 139 -1.09 -24.74 16.71
C TYR A 139 -2.30 -24.13 17.46
N GLY A 140 -2.74 -22.93 17.07
CA GLY A 140 -3.88 -22.23 17.69
C GLY A 140 -3.55 -21.49 18.99
N LYS A 141 -2.27 -21.43 19.38
CA LYS A 141 -1.80 -20.67 20.53
C LYS A 141 -1.71 -19.19 20.17
N LEU A 142 -2.06 -18.31 21.11
CA LEU A 142 -1.96 -16.86 20.94
C LEU A 142 -0.49 -16.46 20.75
N TYR A 143 -0.26 -15.49 19.87
CA TYR A 143 1.04 -14.83 19.76
C TYR A 143 1.48 -14.15 21.06
N SER A 144 2.79 -13.97 21.22
CA SER A 144 3.35 -13.12 22.28
C SER A 144 2.93 -11.67 22.09
N ASP A 145 3.02 -10.87 23.16
CA ASP A 145 2.63 -9.46 23.13
C ASP A 145 3.40 -8.66 22.06
N ASP A 146 4.70 -8.88 21.93
CA ASP A 146 5.52 -8.26 20.89
C ASP A 146 5.06 -8.65 19.49
N MET A 147 4.74 -9.93 19.29
CA MET A 147 4.24 -10.41 18.01
C MET A 147 2.85 -9.85 17.68
N ILE A 148 1.99 -9.61 18.68
CA ILE A 148 0.70 -8.95 18.49
C ILE A 148 0.90 -7.50 18.04
N ILE A 149 1.86 -6.76 18.63
CA ILE A 149 2.20 -5.39 18.24
C ILE A 149 2.72 -5.36 16.79
N VAL A 150 3.67 -6.23 16.45
CA VAL A 150 4.20 -6.35 15.09
C VAL A 150 3.10 -6.70 14.09
N THR A 151 2.21 -7.63 14.47
CA THR A 151 1.06 -8.01 13.63
C THR A 151 0.12 -6.82 13.45
N GLY A 152 -0.18 -6.07 14.50
CA GLY A 152 -1.00 -4.85 14.44
C GLY A 152 -0.45 -3.83 13.44
N ASN A 153 0.86 -3.57 13.46
CA ASN A 153 1.52 -2.67 12.49
C ASN A 153 1.44 -3.20 11.05
N ALA A 154 1.56 -4.51 10.87
CA ALA A 154 1.38 -5.15 9.57
C ALA A 154 -0.07 -5.01 9.06
N VAL A 155 -1.07 -5.19 9.92
CA VAL A 155 -2.49 -5.01 9.57
C VAL A 155 -2.81 -3.55 9.27
N CYS A 156 -2.28 -2.59 10.04
CA CYS A 156 -2.37 -1.16 9.72
C CYS A 156 -1.85 -0.85 8.32
N SER A 157 -0.68 -1.39 7.96
CA SER A 157 -0.10 -1.20 6.63
C SER A 157 -1.00 -1.76 5.53
N LYS A 158 -1.61 -2.93 5.76
CA LYS A 158 -2.56 -3.55 4.82
C LYS A 158 -3.85 -2.75 4.70
N ALA A 159 -4.42 -2.29 5.81
CA ALA A 159 -5.62 -1.47 5.82
C ALA A 159 -5.40 -0.12 5.12
N LYS A 160 -4.27 0.56 5.41
CA LYS A 160 -3.86 1.81 4.75
C LYS A 160 -3.78 1.64 3.23
N ARG A 161 -3.14 0.56 2.78
CA ARG A 161 -3.02 0.22 1.34
C ARG A 161 -4.39 0.06 0.69
N ASN A 162 -5.27 -0.73 1.30
CA ASN A 162 -6.60 -0.99 0.75
C ASN A 162 -7.43 0.30 0.63
N ALA A 163 -7.35 1.20 1.62
CA ALA A 163 -8.02 2.49 1.58
C ALA A 163 -7.51 3.36 0.41
N ILE A 164 -6.20 3.41 0.18
CA ILE A 164 -5.60 4.15 -0.93
C ILE A 164 -6.01 3.57 -2.28
N LEU A 165 -5.97 2.24 -2.44
CA LEU A 165 -6.34 1.59 -3.70
C LEU A 165 -7.81 1.77 -4.05
N ALA A 166 -8.67 1.90 -3.05
CA ALA A 166 -10.08 2.17 -3.24
C ALA A 166 -10.35 3.66 -3.51
N GLY A 167 -9.52 4.57 -2.96
CA GLY A 167 -9.65 6.02 -3.19
C GLY A 167 -9.00 6.55 -4.47
N VAL A 168 -7.86 5.98 -4.90
CA VAL A 168 -7.14 6.40 -6.11
C VAL A 168 -7.61 5.59 -7.33
N PRO A 169 -8.16 6.22 -8.39
CA PRO A 169 -8.67 5.51 -9.55
C PRO A 169 -7.61 4.62 -10.20
N LYS A 170 -7.99 3.38 -10.53
CA LYS A 170 -7.08 2.38 -11.12
C LYS A 170 -6.39 2.87 -12.41
N ALA A 171 -7.04 3.72 -13.18
CA ALA A 171 -6.48 4.30 -14.41
C ALA A 171 -5.20 5.12 -14.18
N VAL A 172 -5.00 5.65 -12.97
CA VAL A 172 -3.84 6.47 -12.62
C VAL A 172 -2.57 5.61 -12.47
N TRP A 173 -2.66 4.45 -11.83
CA TRP A 173 -1.48 3.65 -11.47
C TRP A 173 -1.32 2.34 -12.26
N ARG A 174 -2.33 1.93 -13.06
CA ARG A 174 -2.30 0.65 -13.79
C ARG A 174 -1.08 0.48 -14.70
N LYS A 175 -0.75 1.50 -15.49
CA LYS A 175 0.39 1.44 -16.44
C LYS A 175 1.72 1.25 -15.71
N ALA A 176 1.94 1.97 -14.61
CA ALA A 176 3.13 1.82 -13.80
C ALA A 176 3.22 0.43 -13.18
N TYR A 177 2.10 -0.10 -12.68
CA TYR A 177 2.07 -1.46 -12.15
C TYR A 177 2.40 -2.54 -13.19
N GLU A 178 1.86 -2.43 -14.40
CA GLU A 178 2.17 -3.35 -15.50
C GLU A 178 3.66 -3.30 -15.87
N ALA A 179 4.26 -2.10 -15.87
CA ALA A 179 5.70 -1.94 -16.07
C ALA A 179 6.52 -2.61 -14.94
N ALA A 180 6.12 -2.44 -13.68
CA ALA A 180 6.78 -3.12 -12.55
C ALA A 180 6.73 -4.64 -12.71
N LEU A 181 5.57 -5.19 -13.07
CA LEU A 181 5.40 -6.62 -13.29
C LEU A 181 6.25 -7.14 -14.44
N ALA A 182 6.42 -6.36 -15.51
CA ALA A 182 7.30 -6.73 -16.62
C ALA A 182 8.76 -6.84 -16.15
N THR A 183 9.23 -5.87 -15.35
CA THR A 183 10.58 -5.89 -14.76
C THR A 183 10.78 -7.10 -13.84
N ILE A 184 9.79 -7.44 -13.01
CA ILE A 184 9.87 -8.61 -12.11
C ILE A 184 9.92 -9.93 -12.90
N LYS A 185 8.98 -10.11 -13.84
CA LYS A 185 8.89 -11.34 -14.64
C LYS A 185 10.21 -11.63 -15.38
N GLY A 186 10.94 -10.58 -15.74
CA GLY A 186 12.18 -10.70 -16.51
C GLY A 186 11.91 -11.16 -17.94
N ASP A 187 12.87 -10.91 -18.82
CA ASP A 187 12.84 -11.43 -20.18
C ASP A 187 13.40 -12.87 -20.19
N ILE A 188 12.98 -13.74 -21.12
CA ILE A 188 13.46 -15.16 -21.16
C ILE A 188 15.01 -15.23 -21.20
N LYS A 189 15.65 -14.20 -21.76
CA LYS A 189 17.11 -14.04 -21.80
C LYS A 189 17.75 -13.90 -20.40
N THR A 190 17.05 -13.29 -19.44
CA THR A 190 17.56 -13.03 -18.08
C THR A 190 17.59 -14.27 -17.18
N LEU A 191 16.93 -15.37 -17.57
CA LEU A 191 16.87 -16.59 -16.76
C LEU A 191 18.21 -17.33 -16.73
N SER A 192 18.93 -17.36 -17.87
CA SER A 192 20.30 -17.90 -17.93
C SER A 192 21.26 -17.03 -17.12
N GLU A 193 21.17 -15.71 -17.29
CA GLU A 193 22.03 -14.75 -16.57
C GLU A 193 21.80 -14.78 -15.05
N ARG A 194 20.53 -14.93 -14.60
CA ARG A 194 20.18 -15.10 -13.18
C ARG A 194 20.68 -16.44 -12.62
N ARG A 195 20.62 -17.51 -13.41
CA ARG A 195 21.19 -18.82 -13.04
C ARG A 195 22.71 -18.68 -12.84
N ASP A 196 23.39 -18.02 -13.76
CA ASP A 196 24.84 -17.81 -13.68
C ASP A 196 25.21 -16.89 -12.51
N ALA A 197 24.42 -15.86 -12.22
CA ALA A 197 24.59 -15.00 -11.06
C ALA A 197 24.39 -15.76 -9.73
N MET A 198 23.37 -16.64 -9.62
CA MET A 198 23.20 -17.51 -8.45
C MET A 198 24.39 -18.46 -8.29
N LEU A 199 24.83 -19.11 -9.37
CA LEU A 199 25.99 -20.00 -9.32
C LEU A 199 27.26 -19.26 -8.87
N LYS A 200 27.48 -18.02 -9.33
CA LYS A 200 28.58 -17.16 -8.88
C LYS A 200 28.45 -16.76 -7.40
N ALA A 201 27.24 -16.41 -6.94
CA ALA A 201 26.98 -16.06 -5.56
C ALA A 201 27.29 -17.24 -4.62
N PHE A 202 26.87 -18.46 -4.98
CA PHE A 202 27.19 -19.67 -4.23
C PHE A 202 28.67 -20.07 -4.32
N ALA A 203 29.32 -19.81 -5.46
CA ALA A 203 30.76 -20.01 -5.61
C ALA A 203 31.57 -19.11 -4.66
N ALA A 204 31.08 -17.90 -4.34
CA ALA A 204 31.70 -17.04 -3.34
C ALA A 204 31.66 -17.64 -1.91
N PHE A 205 30.73 -18.56 -1.65
CA PHE A 205 30.67 -19.36 -0.41
C PHE A 205 31.37 -20.72 -0.55
N GLY A 206 32.13 -20.95 -1.63
CA GLY A 206 32.86 -22.19 -1.88
C GLY A 206 32.00 -23.38 -2.31
N VAL A 207 30.72 -23.14 -2.62
CA VAL A 207 29.79 -24.18 -3.03
C VAL A 207 29.92 -24.42 -4.52
N LYS A 208 30.16 -25.67 -4.92
CA LYS A 208 30.26 -26.04 -6.33
C LYS A 208 28.87 -26.27 -6.96
N PRO A 209 28.69 -26.00 -8.26
CA PRO A 209 27.41 -26.19 -8.94
C PRO A 209 26.79 -27.58 -8.75
N GLU A 210 27.61 -28.63 -8.68
CA GLU A 210 27.17 -30.02 -8.51
C GLU A 210 26.50 -30.25 -7.16
N GLN A 211 26.99 -29.57 -6.11
CA GLN A 211 26.40 -29.64 -4.76
C GLN A 211 25.03 -28.96 -4.73
N ILE A 212 24.86 -27.88 -5.51
CA ILE A 212 23.59 -27.17 -5.66
C ILE A 212 22.56 -28.04 -6.39
N PHE A 213 22.97 -28.69 -7.49
CA PHE A 213 22.08 -29.57 -8.25
C PHE A 213 21.66 -30.80 -7.44
N THR A 214 22.58 -31.36 -6.67
CA THR A 214 22.31 -32.48 -5.75
C THR A 214 21.35 -32.06 -4.63
N ALA A 215 21.55 -30.88 -4.04
CA ALA A 215 20.68 -30.37 -2.96
C ALA A 215 19.26 -30.02 -3.43
N LEU A 216 19.10 -29.64 -4.71
CA LEU A 216 17.81 -29.34 -5.32
C LEU A 216 17.10 -30.58 -5.89
N ASP A 217 17.72 -31.77 -5.80
CA ASP A 217 17.25 -33.02 -6.41
C ASP A 217 16.96 -32.87 -7.92
N ILE A 218 17.63 -31.91 -8.55
CA ILE A 218 17.61 -31.71 -9.99
C ILE A 218 18.73 -32.60 -10.52
N GLY A 219 18.36 -33.82 -10.91
CA GLY A 219 19.28 -34.77 -11.55
C GLY A 219 20.09 -34.04 -12.62
N GLY A 220 21.42 -34.11 -12.52
CA GLY A 220 22.37 -33.34 -13.31
C GLY A 220 22.43 -33.67 -14.82
N SER A 221 21.29 -33.90 -15.48
CA SER A 221 21.23 -34.29 -16.90
C SER A 221 20.38 -33.38 -17.81
N MET A 222 19.95 -32.19 -17.37
CA MET A 222 19.32 -31.21 -18.28
C MET A 222 20.32 -30.15 -18.79
N MET A 223 21.48 -30.60 -19.25
CA MET A 223 22.42 -29.75 -20.01
C MET A 223 22.84 -30.36 -21.36
N SER A 224 22.33 -31.53 -21.73
CA SER A 224 22.63 -32.19 -23.02
C SER A 224 21.43 -32.35 -23.97
N ALA A 225 20.22 -31.89 -23.60
CA ALA A 225 19.01 -32.13 -24.38
C ALA A 225 18.52 -30.96 -25.25
N TRP A 226 19.16 -29.78 -25.20
CA TRP A 226 18.73 -28.59 -25.97
C TRP A 226 19.51 -28.34 -27.27
N THR A 227 20.42 -29.24 -27.67
CA THR A 227 21.21 -29.12 -28.91
C THR A 227 20.77 -30.05 -30.05
N ARG A 228 19.57 -30.64 -29.98
CA ARG A 228 18.95 -31.35 -31.13
C ARG A 228 17.45 -31.09 -31.23
N LEU A 229 17.10 -29.92 -31.74
CA LEU A 229 15.91 -29.80 -32.59
C LEU A 229 16.43 -29.52 -34.00
N PRO A 230 16.22 -30.43 -34.98
CA PRO A 230 16.44 -30.08 -36.37
C PRO A 230 15.38 -29.03 -36.79
N CYS A 231 15.81 -28.18 -37.71
CA CYS A 231 15.15 -27.07 -38.40
C CYS A 231 13.62 -27.03 -38.39
#